data_AF-A0A7Z0RSH2-F1
#
_entry.id   AF-A0A7Z0RSH2-F1
#
_cell.length_a   1.000
_cell.length_b   1.000
_cell.length_c   1.000
_cell.angle_alpha   90.00
_cell.angle_beta   90.00
_cell.angle_gamma   90.00
#
_symmetry.space_group_name_H-M   'P 1'
#
loop_
_entity.id
_entity.type
_entity.pdbx_description
1 polymer ?
#
loop_
_entity_poly.entity_id
_entity_poly.type
_entity_poly.pdbx_seq_one_letter_code
_entity_poly.pdbx_strand_id
1 'polypeptide(L)'
;NQNTSDSISDNSVKKTSTLHFVVVDKQGQMTSTTNTLSGYFGSGKYMDEGFYMNNSMTNFSDNKDSNNYHAKNNVPRSYISPTIIVGPDYYMGIGSPGGNKIPTILNEVIIDYLRGNGSLQDSIYKPRFYNDGNTVHFEKGMNKK
;
A
#
# COMPACT_ATOMS: atom_id res chain seq x y z
N ASN A 1 -32.10 15.34 28.54
CA ASN A 1 -30.76 15.87 28.84
C ASN A 1 -29.87 14.76 29.39
N GLN A 2 -29.27 13.97 28.51
CA GLN A 2 -28.17 13.08 28.85
C GLN A 2 -27.02 13.41 27.90
N ASN A 3 -25.96 13.97 28.49
CA ASN A 3 -24.66 14.14 27.87
C ASN A 3 -24.05 12.74 27.69
N THR A 4 -23.85 12.31 26.46
CA THR A 4 -22.86 11.30 26.11
C THR A 4 -21.78 12.00 25.31
N SER A 5 -20.72 12.40 26.01
CA SER A 5 -19.46 12.73 25.38
C SER A 5 -18.89 11.44 24.80
N ASP A 6 -19.19 11.19 23.52
CA ASP A 6 -18.54 10.14 22.76
C ASP A 6 -17.07 10.51 22.59
N SER A 7 -16.24 10.14 23.56
CA SER A 7 -14.81 10.04 23.40
C SER A 7 -14.53 8.87 22.46
N ILE A 8 -14.71 9.13 21.16
CA ILE A 8 -14.18 8.27 20.11
C ILE A 8 -12.66 8.28 20.31
N SER A 9 -12.14 7.19 20.85
CA SER A 9 -10.72 6.90 20.79
C SER A 9 -10.34 6.85 19.32
N ASP A 10 -9.64 7.88 18.87
CA ASP A 10 -9.08 8.05 17.55
C ASP A 10 -7.97 7.02 17.31
N ASN A 11 -8.34 5.74 17.24
CA ASN A 11 -7.56 4.75 16.51
C ASN A 11 -7.80 4.99 15.02
N SER A 12 -7.32 6.15 14.54
CA SER A 12 -7.33 6.51 13.14
C SER A 12 -6.68 5.38 12.36
N VAL A 13 -7.47 4.68 11.54
CA VAL A 13 -6.93 3.99 10.38
C VAL A 13 -6.12 5.05 9.64
N LYS A 14 -4.78 5.01 9.74
CA LYS A 14 -3.90 5.96 9.06
C LYS A 14 -4.26 5.93 7.58
N LYS A 15 -4.99 6.94 7.11
CA LYS A 15 -5.39 7.06 5.72
C LYS A 15 -4.11 7.33 4.93
N THR A 16 -3.71 6.38 4.09
CA THR A 16 -2.49 6.48 3.28
C THR A 16 -2.77 7.25 1.99
N SER A 17 -1.90 8.18 1.59
CA SER A 17 -1.90 8.73 0.23
C SER A 17 -0.88 7.96 -0.59
N THR A 18 -1.33 6.91 -1.26
CA THR A 18 -0.52 6.16 -2.21
C THR A 18 -1.37 5.95 -3.45
N LEU A 19 -0.74 6.03 -4.61
CA LEU A 19 -1.36 5.68 -5.89
C LEU A 19 -0.41 4.75 -6.64
N HIS A 20 -0.99 3.89 -7.46
CA HIS A 20 -0.25 3.00 -8.33
C HIS A 20 -0.87 3.03 -9.73
N PHE A 21 -0.01 2.98 -10.75
CA PHE A 21 -0.44 2.83 -12.14
C PHE A 21 0.61 2.07 -12.95
N VAL A 22 0.13 1.47 -14.03
CA VAL A 22 0.95 0.75 -15.01
C VAL A 22 0.69 1.37 -16.39
N VAL A 23 1.76 1.63 -17.15
CA VAL A 23 1.68 2.09 -18.53
C VAL A 23 2.43 1.11 -19.42
N VAL A 24 1.83 0.78 -20.56
CA VAL A 24 2.45 0.01 -21.64
C VAL A 24 2.31 0.81 -22.93
N ASP A 25 3.41 1.04 -23.64
CA ASP A 25 3.39 1.76 -24.91
C ASP A 25 3.19 0.83 -26.12
N LYS A 26 3.19 1.41 -27.33
CA LYS A 26 2.98 0.69 -28.58
C LYS A 26 4.18 -0.19 -28.97
N GLN A 27 5.35 0.09 -28.43
CA GLN A 27 6.59 -0.66 -28.63
C GLN A 27 6.73 -1.81 -27.62
N GLY A 28 5.80 -1.92 -26.67
CA GLY A 28 5.81 -2.94 -25.62
C GLY A 28 6.67 -2.57 -24.42
N GLN A 29 7.12 -1.31 -24.28
CA GLN A 29 7.80 -0.86 -23.06
C GLN A 29 6.79 -0.68 -21.94
N MET A 30 7.12 -1.17 -20.75
CA MET A 30 6.25 -1.14 -19.57
C MET A 30 6.90 -0.39 -18.42
N THR A 31 6.11 0.42 -17.71
CA THR A 31 6.46 0.94 -16.38
C THR A 31 5.38 0.59 -15.37
N SER A 32 5.82 0.17 -14.18
CA SER A 32 4.99 -0.08 -13.00
C SER A 32 5.41 0.95 -11.95
N THR A 33 4.54 1.89 -11.60
CA THR A 33 4.92 3.07 -10.82
C THR A 33 4.00 3.26 -9.63
N THR A 34 4.59 3.35 -8.45
CA THR A 34 3.90 3.66 -7.19
C THR A 34 4.43 4.97 -6.64
N ASN A 35 3.54 5.92 -6.38
CA ASN A 35 3.90 7.21 -5.78
C ASN A 35 3.11 7.43 -4.48
N THR A 36 3.70 8.14 -3.52
CA THR A 36 3.15 8.27 -2.17
C THR A 36 3.58 9.57 -1.49
N LEU A 37 2.65 10.18 -0.75
CA LEU A 37 2.97 11.18 0.29
C LEU A 37 3.10 10.54 1.68
N SER A 38 3.04 9.21 1.76
CA SER A 38 2.80 8.40 2.96
C SER A 38 1.38 8.59 3.51
N GLY A 39 1.14 9.59 4.35
CA GLY A 39 -0.20 9.94 4.84
C GLY A 39 -1.06 10.71 3.82
N TYR A 40 -2.37 10.78 4.06
CA TYR A 40 -3.25 11.68 3.30
C TYR A 40 -2.78 13.14 3.42
N PHE A 41 -2.56 13.82 2.29
CA PHE A 41 -1.88 15.13 2.22
C PHE A 41 -0.46 15.17 2.86
N GLY A 42 0.16 14.01 3.07
CA GLY A 42 1.50 13.88 3.65
C GLY A 42 1.60 14.45 5.05
N SER A 43 2.48 15.45 5.21
CA SER A 43 2.66 16.19 6.47
C SER A 43 1.57 17.25 6.71
N GLY A 44 0.67 17.48 5.75
CA GLY A 44 -0.29 18.58 5.77
C GLY A 44 0.32 19.94 5.41
N LYS A 45 1.65 20.03 5.28
CA LYS A 45 2.33 21.26 4.84
C LYS A 45 2.15 21.45 3.33
N TYR A 46 1.38 22.47 2.98
CA TYR A 46 1.25 22.97 1.62
C TYR A 46 2.34 24.01 1.34
N MET A 47 2.97 23.91 0.19
CA MET A 47 4.01 24.83 -0.27
C MET A 47 3.40 25.84 -1.24
N ASP A 48 3.91 27.07 -1.25
CA ASP A 48 3.41 28.15 -2.11
C ASP A 48 3.50 27.79 -3.62
N GLU A 49 4.42 26.89 -3.96
CA GLU A 49 4.60 26.31 -5.30
C GLU A 49 3.50 25.31 -5.71
N GLY A 50 2.52 25.04 -4.85
CA GLY A 50 1.29 24.34 -5.23
C GLY A 50 1.25 22.85 -4.90
N PHE A 51 2.13 22.35 -4.02
CA PHE A 51 2.19 20.93 -3.67
C PHE A 51 2.26 20.67 -2.16
N TYR A 52 1.85 19.47 -1.76
CA TYR A 52 1.95 18.99 -0.37
C TYR A 52 3.29 18.27 -0.13
N MET A 53 3.88 18.49 1.05
CA MET A 53 5.08 17.79 1.49
C MET A 53 4.73 16.41 2.06
N ASN A 54 5.47 15.37 1.68
CA ASN A 54 5.33 14.03 2.24
C ASN A 54 5.68 13.99 3.74
N ASN A 55 5.23 12.94 4.43
CA ASN A 55 5.66 12.63 5.80
C ASN A 55 6.36 11.27 5.91
N SER A 56 7.07 10.82 4.87
CA SER A 56 7.67 9.49 4.83
C SER A 56 8.69 9.24 5.94
N MET A 57 9.32 10.31 6.46
CA MET A 57 10.29 10.22 7.58
C MET A 57 9.69 9.62 8.86
N THR A 58 8.37 9.65 9.03
CA THR A 58 7.70 9.00 10.18
C THR A 58 7.73 7.47 10.12
N ASN A 59 8.25 6.89 9.02
CA ASN A 59 8.35 5.45 8.85
C ASN A 59 9.64 4.85 9.45
N PHE A 60 10.57 5.68 9.95
CA PHE A 60 11.68 5.18 10.76
C PHE A 60 11.17 4.57 12.08
N SER A 61 11.94 3.65 12.63
CA SER A 61 11.72 3.11 13.96
C SER A 61 12.32 4.04 15.01
N ASP A 62 11.65 4.13 16.16
CA ASP A 62 12.19 4.80 17.35
C ASP A 62 13.15 3.91 18.16
N ASN A 63 13.20 2.60 17.85
CA ASN A 63 14.12 1.67 18.48
C ASN A 63 15.54 1.84 17.90
N LYS A 64 16.49 2.22 18.75
CA LYS A 64 17.91 2.43 18.39
C LYS A 64 18.60 1.18 17.85
N ASP A 65 18.13 0.00 18.24
CA ASP A 65 18.68 -1.28 17.78
C ASP A 65 18.04 -1.75 16.46
N SER A 66 17.08 -0.99 15.91
CA SER A 66 16.44 -1.32 14.64
C SER A 66 17.34 -0.97 13.46
N ASN A 67 17.42 -1.86 12.47
CA ASN A 67 18.00 -1.55 11.16
C ASN A 67 17.29 -0.39 10.44
N ASN A 68 16.06 -0.07 10.85
CA ASN A 68 15.28 1.06 10.35
C ASN A 68 15.28 2.22 11.36
N TYR A 69 16.27 2.36 12.23
CA TYR A 69 16.46 3.57 13.03
C TYR A 69 16.90 4.73 12.13
N HIS A 70 16.49 5.96 12.47
CA HIS A 70 16.81 7.14 11.67
C HIS A 70 18.31 7.47 11.73
N ALA A 71 18.87 7.86 10.59
CA ALA A 71 20.23 8.38 10.50
C ALA A 71 20.32 9.45 9.41
N LYS A 72 21.35 10.29 9.48
CA LYS A 72 21.58 11.35 8.49
C LYS A 72 21.74 10.74 7.09
N ASN A 73 21.02 11.29 6.12
CA ASN A 73 21.00 10.86 4.72
C ASN A 73 20.46 9.44 4.47
N ASN A 74 19.83 8.79 5.45
CA ASN A 74 19.14 7.53 5.23
C ASN A 74 17.69 7.77 4.79
N VAL A 75 17.13 6.78 4.09
CA VAL A 75 15.73 6.73 3.67
C VAL A 75 15.02 5.69 4.54
N PRO A 76 13.81 5.99 5.06
CA PRO A 76 13.07 5.02 5.87
C PRO A 76 12.58 3.86 5.01
N ARG A 77 12.34 2.72 5.68
CA ARG A 77 11.70 1.57 5.05
C ARG A 77 10.41 1.98 4.33
N SER A 78 10.24 1.47 3.11
CA SER A 78 8.99 1.57 2.35
C SER A 78 8.34 0.21 2.18
N TYR A 79 7.02 0.22 2.07
CA TYR A 79 6.21 -0.96 1.72
C TYR A 79 5.70 -0.92 0.28
N ILE A 80 6.00 0.15 -0.48
CA ILE A 80 5.64 0.20 -1.89
C ILE A 80 6.35 -0.95 -2.62
N SER A 81 5.59 -1.67 -3.45
CA SER A 81 6.11 -2.81 -4.21
C SER A 81 5.66 -2.74 -5.66
N PRO A 82 6.04 -1.70 -6.43
CA PRO A 82 5.82 -1.71 -7.88
C PRO A 82 6.55 -2.91 -8.47
N THR A 83 5.81 -3.81 -9.10
CA THR A 83 6.32 -5.10 -9.57
C THR A 83 6.05 -5.23 -11.07
N ILE A 84 7.02 -5.80 -11.79
CA ILE A 84 6.85 -6.34 -13.15
C ILE A 84 7.15 -7.83 -13.08
N ILE A 85 6.21 -8.64 -13.56
CA ILE A 85 6.34 -10.09 -13.68
C ILE A 85 6.62 -10.42 -15.14
N VAL A 86 7.65 -11.23 -15.37
CA VAL A 86 8.05 -11.72 -16.69
C VAL A 86 7.73 -13.20 -16.76
N GLY A 87 6.74 -13.55 -17.59
CA GLY A 87 6.42 -14.94 -17.92
C GLY A 87 7.08 -15.39 -19.23
N PRO A 88 6.82 -16.64 -19.67
CA PRO A 88 7.32 -17.14 -20.95
C PRO A 88 6.80 -16.30 -22.14
N ASP A 89 5.50 -16.00 -22.14
CA ASP A 89 4.80 -15.35 -23.26
C ASP A 89 4.01 -14.10 -22.83
N TYR A 90 4.27 -13.57 -21.64
CA TYR A 90 3.55 -12.41 -21.12
C TYR A 90 4.41 -11.55 -20.17
N TYR A 91 3.99 -10.29 -20.03
CA TYR A 91 4.48 -9.36 -19.03
C TYR A 91 3.30 -8.78 -18.26
N MET A 92 3.46 -8.58 -16.96
CA MET A 92 2.41 -8.03 -16.10
C MET A 92 3.00 -7.01 -15.13
N GLY A 93 2.52 -5.78 -15.20
CA GLY A 93 2.77 -4.77 -14.17
C GLY A 93 1.71 -4.88 -13.07
N ILE A 94 2.13 -4.83 -11.82
CA ILE A 94 1.21 -4.83 -10.67
C ILE A 94 1.79 -4.02 -9.51
N GLY A 95 0.91 -3.39 -8.78
CA GLY A 95 1.18 -2.67 -7.54
C GLY A 95 -0.14 -2.24 -6.91
N SER A 96 -0.07 -1.72 -5.69
CA SER A 96 -1.25 -1.32 -4.95
C SER A 96 -0.91 -0.21 -3.97
N PRO A 97 -1.84 0.71 -3.66
CA PRO A 97 -1.75 1.53 -2.46
C PRO A 97 -2.09 0.73 -1.19
N GLY A 98 -1.77 1.28 -0.01
CA GLY A 98 -2.23 0.70 1.27
C GLY A 98 -1.17 0.48 2.34
N GLY A 99 0.00 1.12 2.25
CA GLY A 99 1.03 1.06 3.30
C GLY A 99 1.56 -0.36 3.52
N ASN A 100 1.64 -0.79 4.78
CA ASN A 100 2.15 -2.12 5.15
C ASN A 100 1.35 -3.30 4.58
N LYS A 101 0.15 -3.06 4.05
CA LYS A 101 -0.72 -4.07 3.43
C LYS A 101 -0.32 -4.43 2.01
N ILE A 102 0.46 -3.56 1.34
CA ILE A 102 0.81 -3.69 -0.08
C ILE A 102 1.40 -5.08 -0.39
N PRO A 103 2.41 -5.59 0.34
CA PRO A 103 2.99 -6.90 0.03
C PRO A 103 1.97 -8.05 0.11
N THR A 104 1.07 -8.05 1.10
CA THR A 104 0.04 -9.08 1.27
C THR A 104 -0.97 -9.02 0.13
N ILE A 105 -1.48 -7.82 -0.20
CA ILE A 105 -2.43 -7.61 -1.29
C ILE A 105 -1.85 -8.12 -2.62
N LEU A 106 -0.59 -7.79 -2.90
CA LEU A 106 0.05 -8.24 -4.14
C LEU A 106 0.26 -9.75 -4.13
N ASN A 107 0.67 -10.33 -3.02
CA ASN A 107 0.87 -11.77 -2.90
C ASN A 107 -0.44 -12.55 -3.20
N GLU A 108 -1.56 -12.12 -2.62
CA GLU A 108 -2.87 -12.74 -2.86
C GLU A 108 -3.26 -12.69 -4.34
N VAL A 109 -3.18 -11.51 -4.97
CA VAL A 109 -3.56 -11.34 -6.39
C VAL A 109 -2.63 -12.14 -7.31
N ILE A 110 -1.32 -12.11 -7.06
CA ILE A 110 -0.33 -12.80 -7.89
C ILE A 110 -0.51 -14.31 -7.78
N ILE A 111 -0.62 -14.86 -6.57
CA ILE A 111 -0.78 -16.31 -6.40
C ILE A 111 -2.08 -16.79 -7.02
N ASP A 112 -3.18 -16.07 -6.79
CA ASP A 112 -4.48 -16.44 -7.35
C ASP A 112 -4.48 -16.39 -8.88
N TYR A 113 -3.87 -15.36 -9.47
CA TYR A 113 -3.79 -15.23 -10.93
C TYR A 113 -2.89 -16.32 -11.55
N LEU A 114 -1.72 -16.57 -10.96
CA LEU A 114 -0.74 -17.51 -11.53
C LEU A 114 -1.13 -18.98 -11.33
N ARG A 115 -1.97 -19.31 -10.34
CA ARG A 115 -2.39 -20.69 -10.05
C ARG A 115 -3.86 -20.96 -10.38
N GLY A 116 -4.65 -19.93 -10.57
CA GLY A 116 -6.06 -20.02 -10.90
C GLY A 116 -6.30 -20.18 -12.41
N ASN A 117 -7.56 -20.38 -12.75
CA ASN A 117 -8.02 -20.44 -14.14
C ASN A 117 -8.78 -19.17 -14.57
N GLY A 118 -8.84 -18.16 -13.70
CA GLY A 118 -9.56 -16.91 -13.94
C GLY A 118 -8.72 -15.85 -14.64
N SER A 119 -9.35 -14.74 -15.01
CA SER A 119 -8.63 -13.57 -15.51
C SER A 119 -7.92 -12.84 -14.36
N LEU A 120 -6.94 -11.98 -14.69
CA LEU A 120 -6.32 -11.08 -13.71
C LEU A 120 -7.37 -10.21 -12.99
N GLN A 121 -8.40 -9.78 -13.72
CA GLN A 121 -9.48 -8.97 -13.17
C GLN A 121 -10.29 -9.74 -12.11
N ASP A 122 -10.52 -11.04 -12.32
CA ASP A 122 -11.18 -11.89 -11.33
C ASP A 122 -10.35 -12.01 -10.05
N SER A 123 -9.03 -12.16 -10.17
CA SER A 123 -8.10 -12.18 -9.04
C SER A 123 -8.09 -10.86 -8.27
N ILE A 124 -8.19 -9.72 -8.96
CA ILE A 124 -8.28 -8.40 -8.33
C ILE A 124 -9.61 -8.21 -7.57
N TYR A 125 -10.71 -8.79 -8.04
CA TYR A 125 -12.03 -8.64 -7.41
C TYR A 125 -12.30 -9.58 -6.25
N LYS A 126 -11.45 -10.60 -6.02
CA LYS A 126 -11.59 -11.47 -4.86
C LYS A 126 -11.39 -10.70 -3.55
N PRO A 127 -12.22 -10.95 -2.52
CA PRO A 127 -12.03 -10.38 -1.19
C PRO A 127 -10.67 -10.78 -0.62
N ARG A 128 -9.95 -9.81 -0.06
CA ARG A 128 -8.62 -9.99 0.53
C ARG A 128 -8.64 -9.97 2.06
N PHE A 129 -7.52 -10.37 2.65
CA PHE A 129 -7.27 -10.18 4.07
C PHE A 129 -5.89 -9.55 4.30
N TYR A 130 -5.63 -9.05 5.50
CA TYR A 130 -4.27 -8.69 5.88
C TYR A 130 -4.09 -8.80 7.38
N ASN A 131 -2.85 -9.01 7.81
CA ASN A 131 -2.47 -9.03 9.22
C ASN A 131 -1.59 -7.81 9.50
N ASP A 132 -1.93 -7.02 10.52
CA ASP A 132 -1.15 -5.85 10.96
C ASP A 132 -0.07 -6.17 12.02
N GLY A 133 0.08 -7.44 12.38
CA GLY A 133 0.95 -7.96 13.43
C GLY A 133 0.17 -8.47 14.64
N ASN A 134 -1.02 -7.93 14.89
CA ASN A 134 -1.85 -8.30 16.04
C ASN A 134 -3.24 -8.79 15.62
N THR A 135 -3.81 -8.21 14.56
CA THR A 135 -5.18 -8.45 14.12
C THR A 135 -5.21 -8.83 12.64
N VAL A 136 -6.02 -9.83 12.31
CA VAL A 136 -6.35 -10.17 10.92
C VAL A 136 -7.64 -9.44 10.52
N HIS A 137 -7.54 -8.68 9.43
CA HIS A 137 -8.60 -7.89 8.84
C HIS A 137 -9.07 -8.56 7.55
N PHE A 138 -10.36 -8.45 7.25
CA PHE A 138 -10.98 -9.09 6.09
C PHE A 138 -11.81 -8.06 5.31
N GLU A 139 -11.76 -8.10 3.98
CA GLU A 139 -12.70 -7.36 3.14
C GLU A 139 -14.10 -7.97 3.23
N LYS A 140 -15.12 -7.12 3.03
CA LYS A 140 -16.52 -7.56 2.97
C LYS A 140 -16.69 -8.57 1.83
N GLY A 141 -17.34 -9.70 2.12
CA GLY A 141 -17.50 -10.80 1.16
C GLY A 141 -16.58 -11.98 1.40
N MET A 142 -15.60 -11.86 2.30
CA MET A 142 -14.82 -13.01 2.77
C MET A 142 -15.64 -13.77 3.82
N ASN A 143 -16.04 -15.00 3.50
CA ASN A 143 -16.76 -15.85 4.45
C ASN A 143 -15.81 -16.29 5.58
N LYS A 144 -16.13 -15.91 6.81
CA LYS A 144 -15.52 -16.52 8.01
C LYS A 144 -15.99 -17.98 8.05
N LYS A 145 -15.12 -18.90 7.64
CA LYS A 145 -15.33 -20.33 7.93
C LYS A 145 -14.97 -20.61 9.38
#